data_AF-R2SJZ7-F1
#
_entry.id   AF-R2SJZ7-F1
#
_cell.length_a   1.000
_cell.length_b   1.000
_cell.length_c   1.000
_cell.angle_alpha   90.00
_cell.angle_beta   90.00
_cell.angle_gamma   90.00
#
_symmetry.space_group_name_H-M   'P 1'
#
loop_
_entity.id
_entity.type
_entity.pdbx_description
1 polymer ?
#
loop_
_entity_poly.entity_id
_entity_poly.type
_entity_poly.pdbx_seq_one_letter_code
_entity_poly.pdbx_strand_id
1 'polypeptide(L)' 'MKEEEIELGKVYRCHPIGFEKAVEGEVVSKMANCAVIRVNACEQIDDELREDKSNMVVAKYSSFTAK' A
#
# COMPACT_ATOMS: atom_id res chain seq x y z
N MET A 1 3.95 -9.13 -5.85
CA MET A 1 5.43 -9.03 -5.93
C MET A 1 6.05 -9.77 -4.75
N LYS A 2 7.36 -10.04 -4.77
CA LYS A 2 8.09 -10.59 -3.62
C LYS A 2 8.68 -9.46 -2.77
N GLU A 3 8.98 -9.77 -1.50
CA GLU A 3 9.67 -8.83 -0.60
C GLU A 3 10.94 -8.26 -1.24
N GLU A 4 11.70 -9.07 -1.95
CA GLU A 4 12.97 -8.69 -2.59
C GLU A 4 12.80 -7.63 -3.69
N GLU A 5 11.63 -7.59 -4.35
CA GLU A 5 11.31 -6.62 -5.41
C GLU A 5 10.78 -5.30 -4.85
N ILE A 6 10.37 -5.30 -3.58
CA ILE A 6 9.75 -4.18 -2.91
C ILE A 6 10.85 -3.35 -2.24
N GLU A 7 11.09 -2.15 -2.70
CA GLU A 7 12.08 -1.24 -2.13
C GLU A 7 11.42 -0.25 -1.16
N LEU A 8 12.08 0.02 -0.03
CA LEU A 8 11.68 1.09 0.90
C LEU A 8 11.84 2.45 0.22
N GLY A 9 10.88 3.35 0.43
CA GLY A 9 10.86 4.68 -0.18
C GLY A 9 10.45 4.68 -1.66
N LYS A 10 10.08 3.53 -2.24
CA LYS A 10 9.49 3.47 -3.58
C LYS A 10 7.97 3.39 -3.52
N VAL A 11 7.36 3.98 -4.54
CA VAL A 11 5.91 3.99 -4.74
C VAL A 11 5.50 2.79 -5.56
N TYR A 12 4.53 2.05 -5.06
CA TYR A 12 3.95 0.89 -5.73
C TYR A 12 2.43 0.94 -5.68
N ARG A 13 1.80 0.23 -6.62
CA ARG A 13 0.37 -0.02 -6.59
C ARG A 13 0.11 -1.31 -5.82
N CYS A 14 -0.76 -1.26 -4.81
CA CYS A 14 -1.08 -2.43 -4.02
C CYS A 14 -2.52 -2.40 -3.51
N HIS A 15 -3.03 -3.55 -3.11
CA HIS A 15 -4.34 -3.67 -2.47
C HIS A 15 -4.16 -3.87 -0.95
N PRO A 16 -4.26 -2.79 -0.15
CA PRO A 16 -4.10 -2.87 1.29
C PRO A 16 -5.29 -3.53 1.96
N ILE A 17 -5.06 -4.02 3.17
CA ILE A 17 -6.10 -4.68 3.96
C ILE A 17 -7.09 -3.61 4.45
N GLY A 18 -8.36 -3.75 4.08
CA GLY A 18 -9.43 -2.85 4.49
C GLY A 18 -9.79 -1.76 3.47
N PHE A 19 -9.19 -1.77 2.28
CA PHE A 19 -9.57 -0.90 1.16
C PHE A 19 -10.36 -1.71 0.13
N GLU A 20 -11.26 -1.04 -0.60
CA GLU A 20 -12.02 -1.67 -1.70
C GLU A 20 -11.26 -1.63 -3.03
N LYS A 21 -10.42 -0.62 -3.25
CA LYS A 21 -9.62 -0.49 -4.47
C LYS A 21 -8.13 -0.55 -4.20
N ALA A 22 -7.38 -0.80 -5.28
CA ALA A 22 -5.94 -0.71 -5.25
C ALA A 22 -5.51 0.75 -5.08
N VAL A 23 -4.60 1.00 -4.16
CA VAL A 23 -4.04 2.32 -3.89
C VAL A 23 -2.61 2.40 -4.39
N GLU A 24 -2.15 3.62 -4.65
CA GLU A 24 -0.77 3.93 -4.97
C GLU A 24 -0.11 4.58 -3.76
N GLY A 25 0.99 4.00 -3.28
CA GLY A 25 1.63 4.49 -2.07
C GLY A 25 3.08 4.07 -1.92
N GLU A 26 3.78 4.82 -1.08
CA GLU A 26 5.20 4.62 -0.78
C GLU A 26 5.40 3.59 0.32
N VAL A 27 6.31 2.65 0.11
CA VAL A 27 6.62 1.64 1.12
C VAL A 27 7.50 2.26 2.21
N VAL A 28 6.92 2.50 3.38
CA VAL A 28 7.60 3.14 4.51
C VAL A 28 8.24 2.12 5.46
N SER A 29 7.73 0.89 5.49
CA SER A 29 8.28 -0.18 6.32
C SER A 29 8.03 -1.55 5.71
N LYS A 30 8.97 -2.48 5.92
CA LYS A 30 8.90 -3.87 5.43
C LYS A 30 8.87 -4.82 6.61
N MET A 31 8.00 -5.81 6.54
CA MET A 31 7.84 -6.89 7.52
C MET A 31 7.91 -8.24 6.80
N ALA A 32 8.01 -9.34 7.55
CA ALA A 32 8.25 -10.68 6.99
C ALA A 32 7.24 -11.18 5.94
N ASN A 33 6.02 -10.60 5.84
CA ASN A 33 5.01 -10.97 4.84
C ASN A 33 4.17 -9.78 4.31
N CYS A 34 4.41 -8.59 4.86
CA CYS A 34 3.62 -7.41 4.59
C CYS A 34 4.55 -6.19 4.56
N ALA A 35 4.11 -5.14 3.90
CA ALA A 35 4.73 -3.83 4.00
C ALA A 35 3.70 -2.83 4.53
N VAL A 36 4.20 -1.83 5.25
CA VAL A 36 3.45 -0.62 5.57
C VAL A 36 3.66 0.35 4.41
N ILE A 37 2.55 0.86 3.90
CA ILE A 37 2.51 1.76 2.77
C ILE A 37 1.87 3.06 3.21
N ARG A 38 2.49 4.17 2.83
CA ARG A 38 1.91 5.49 2.92
C ARG A 38 1.16 5.78 1.63
N VAL A 39 -0.17 5.82 1.70
CA VAL A 39 -1.04 6.10 0.56
C VAL A 39 -0.78 7.51 0.05
N ASN A 40 -0.33 7.64 -1.20
CA ASN A 40 -0.16 8.90 -1.89
C ASN A 40 -1.38 9.22 -2.75
N ALA A 41 -1.97 8.21 -3.38
CA ALA A 41 -3.18 8.34 -4.17
C ALA A 41 -4.08 7.10 -4.00
N CYS A 42 -5.37 7.31 -3.81
CA CYS A 42 -6.40 6.28 -3.81
C CYS A 42 -7.62 6.73 -4.61
N GLU A 43 -8.55 5.81 -4.87
CA GLU A 43 -9.83 6.15 -5.46
C GLU A 43 -10.71 6.91 -4.45
N GLN A 44 -11.68 7.68 -4.94
CA GLN A 44 -12.55 8.51 -4.10
C GLN A 44 -13.36 7.71 -3.07
N ILE A 45 -13.68 6.44 -3.40
CA ILE A 45 -14.36 5.51 -2.49
C ILE A 45 -13.53 5.19 -1.24
N ASP A 46 -12.21 5.24 -1.36
CA ASP A 46 -11.27 4.92 -0.30
C ASP A 46 -10.66 6.19 0.35
N ASP A 47 -11.09 7.39 -0.08
CA ASP A 47 -10.49 8.65 0.41
C ASP A 47 -10.85 8.91 1.88
N GLU A 48 -12.09 8.62 2.30
CA GLU A 48 -12.49 8.64 3.72
C GLU A 48 -11.67 7.65 4.56
N LEU A 49 -11.47 6.44 4.04
CA LEU A 49 -10.67 5.41 4.72
C LEU A 49 -9.19 5.83 4.83
N ARG A 50 -8.67 6.48 3.78
CA ARG A 50 -7.32 7.03 3.75
C ARG A 50 -7.14 8.11 4.81
N GLU A 51 -8.09 9.04 4.92
CA GLU A 51 -8.06 10.09 5.95
C GLU A 51 -8.17 9.50 7.36
N ASP A 52 -9.10 8.57 7.59
CA ASP A 52 -9.29 7.90 8.89
C ASP A 52 -8.02 7.15 9.34
N LYS A 53 -7.31 6.53 8.40
CA LYS A 53 -6.08 5.76 8.66
C LYS A 53 -4.80 6.62 8.59
N SER A 54 -4.89 7.95 8.55
CA SER A 54 -3.74 8.87 8.46
C SER A 54 -2.78 8.52 7.32
N ASN A 55 -3.33 8.12 6.17
CA ASN A 55 -2.60 7.65 4.99
C ASN A 55 -1.69 6.42 5.23
N MET A 56 -1.79 5.69 6.36
CA MET A 56 -0.92 4.56 6.67
C MET A 56 -1.70 3.25 6.64
N VAL A 57 -1.33 2.37 5.73
CA VAL A 57 -2.02 1.10 5.48
C VAL A 57 -1.03 -0.06 5.39
N VAL A 58 -1.51 -1.27 5.57
CA VAL A 58 -0.69 -2.49 5.46
C VAL A 58 -1.17 -3.30 4.27
N ALA A 59 -0.25 -3.68 3.39
CA ALA A 59 -0.55 -4.60 2.29
C ALA A 59 0.43 -5.78 2.32
N LYS A 60 -0.09 -6.95 1.94
CA LYS A 60 0.74 -8.14 1.73
C LYS A 60 1.53 -7.99 0.44
N TYR A 61 2.76 -8.52 0.40
CA TYR A 61 3.58 -8.49 -0.82
C TYR A 61 2.88 -9.13 -2.03
N SER A 62 2.05 -10.15 -1.80
CA SER A 62 1.20 -10.78 -2.81
C SER A 62 0.21 -9.82 -3.47
N SER A 63 -0.22 -8.78 -2.76
CA SER A 63 -1.20 -7.78 -3.24
C SER A 63 -0.55 -6.62 -4.01
N PHE A 64 0.78 -6.57 -4.09
CA PHE A 64 1.47 -5.57 -4.89
C PHE A 64 1.44 -5.96 -6.36
N THR A 65 1.01 -5.02 -7.19
CA THR A 65 0.96 -5.10 -8.64
C THR A 65 2.07 -4.22 -9.21
N ALA A 66 2.94 -4.80 -10.04
CA ALA A 66 3.88 -4.03 -10.85
C ALA A 66 3.08 -3.13 -11.81
N LYS A 67 3.55 -1.90 -12.02
CA LYS A 67 2.98 -0.98 -13.00
C LYS A 67 3.50 -1.30 -14.40
#